data_AF-A0A0U5INY2-F1
#
_entry.id   AF-A0A0U5INY2-F1
#
_cell.length_a   1.000
_cell.length_b   1.000
_cell.length_c   1.000
_cell.angle_alpha   90.00
_cell.angle_beta   90.00
_cell.angle_gamma   90.00
#
_symmetry.space_group_name_H-M   'P 1'
#
loop_
_entity.id
_entity.type
_entity.pdbx_description
1 polymer ?
#
loop_
_entity_poly.entity_id
_entity_poly.type
_entity_poly.pdbx_seq_one_letter_code
_entity_poly.pdbx_strand_id
1 'polypeptide(L)'
;MPSRILPIALAACLTSTALRAELSGDDYLGGGAMQDATERARVQAVIDAERQREAERAETLEHERAREKARREAERAAEAARHPQGEVLTKTHCGTCHAPESLMAARHTGLGWTLTIARMRWLNGARIPPEDAGRIRAHLARTQAADPARAIVEYGLAALPALLPVAWALRRSAATDRSPRKLGT
;
A
#
# COMPACT_ATOMS: atom_id res chain seq x y z
N MET A 1 -14.63 -20.31 18.66
CA MET A 1 -16.02 -20.12 18.19
C MET A 1 -16.23 -21.01 16.97
N PRO A 2 -17.35 -21.75 16.90
CA PRO A 2 -17.50 -22.93 16.06
C PRO A 2 -17.80 -22.65 14.59
N SER A 3 -17.34 -23.61 13.78
CA SER A 3 -17.72 -23.94 12.41
C SER A 3 -19.11 -23.50 11.97
N ARG A 4 -19.19 -22.92 10.77
CA ARG A 4 -20.37 -22.98 9.92
C ARG A 4 -20.00 -23.59 8.57
N ILE A 5 -20.20 -24.90 8.54
CA ILE A 5 -20.51 -25.69 7.35
C ILE A 5 -21.88 -25.20 6.85
N LEU A 6 -21.98 -24.81 5.59
CA LEU A 6 -23.25 -24.65 4.86
C LEU A 6 -22.99 -24.94 3.36
N PRO A 7 -24.01 -25.34 2.58
CA PRO A 7 -24.05 -26.67 1.99
C PRO A 7 -24.03 -26.63 0.47
N ILE A 8 -23.68 -27.78 -0.07
CA ILE A 8 -23.92 -28.21 -1.43
C ILE A 8 -25.44 -28.27 -1.66
N ALA A 9 -25.95 -27.44 -2.57
CA ALA A 9 -27.22 -27.60 -3.28
C ALA A 9 -26.86 -27.36 -4.75
N LEU A 10 -26.86 -28.31 -5.69
CA LEU A 10 -27.82 -29.36 -6.06
C LEU A 10 -29.17 -28.80 -6.49
N ALA A 11 -29.35 -28.73 -7.82
CA ALA A 11 -30.58 -28.64 -8.62
C ALA A 11 -30.41 -27.56 -9.72
N ALA A 12 -30.83 -27.74 -10.97
CA ALA A 12 -31.33 -28.86 -11.73
C ALA A 12 -31.43 -28.37 -13.19
N CYS A 13 -31.19 -29.26 -14.13
CA CYS A 13 -31.91 -29.38 -15.41
C CYS A 13 -32.34 -28.09 -16.13
N LEU A 14 -31.42 -27.47 -16.87
CA LEU A 14 -31.76 -26.76 -18.11
C LEU A 14 -31.04 -27.45 -19.27
N THR A 15 -31.44 -28.70 -19.53
CA THR A 15 -31.28 -29.30 -20.86
C THR A 15 -32.25 -28.60 -21.79
N SER A 16 -31.89 -27.38 -22.21
CA SER A 16 -32.53 -26.72 -23.33
C SER A 16 -32.31 -27.62 -24.54
N THR A 17 -33.36 -28.36 -24.90
CA THR A 17 -33.52 -28.97 -26.22
C THR A 17 -33.38 -27.87 -27.25
N ALA A 18 -32.15 -27.66 -27.72
CA ALA A 18 -31.88 -26.95 -28.94
C ALA A 18 -32.59 -27.74 -30.05
N LEU A 19 -33.76 -27.26 -30.46
CA LEU A 19 -34.34 -27.56 -31.76
C LEU A 19 -33.34 -27.08 -32.81
N ARG A 20 -32.42 -27.99 -33.13
CA ARG A 20 -31.46 -27.90 -34.21
C ARG A 20 -32.27 -28.12 -35.48
N ALA A 21 -32.89 -27.05 -35.98
CA ALA A 21 -33.32 -26.98 -37.36
C ALA A 21 -32.04 -26.99 -38.19
N GLU A 22 -31.49 -28.18 -38.46
CA GLU A 22 -30.42 -28.37 -39.43
C GLU A 22 -31.00 -28.11 -40.81
N LEU A 23 -31.02 -26.83 -41.20
CA LEU A 23 -30.95 -26.48 -42.62
C LEU A 23 -29.62 -27.04 -43.12
N SER A 24 -29.66 -28.14 -43.87
CA SER A 24 -28.48 -28.69 -44.51
C SER A 24 -27.89 -27.62 -45.43
N GLY A 25 -26.59 -27.37 -45.31
CA GLY A 25 -25.88 -26.38 -46.14
C GLY A 25 -26.06 -26.60 -47.64
N ASP A 26 -26.46 -27.82 -48.04
CA ASP A 26 -26.75 -28.19 -49.42
C ASP A 26 -27.97 -27.47 -50.02
N ASP A 27 -28.96 -27.05 -49.21
CA ASP A 27 -30.14 -26.33 -49.72
C ASP A 27 -29.86 -24.85 -50.06
N TYR A 28 -28.74 -24.30 -49.56
CA TYR A 28 -28.28 -22.95 -49.91
C TYR A 28 -27.36 -22.93 -51.13
N LEU A 29 -26.91 -24.10 -51.61
CA LEU A 29 -26.15 -24.25 -52.85
C LEU A 29 -27.11 -24.43 -54.03
N GLY A 30 -28.13 -23.55 -54.14
CA GLY A 30 -28.90 -23.41 -55.37
C GLY A 30 -27.91 -23.23 -56.53
N GLY A 31 -27.98 -24.12 -57.52
CA GLY A 31 -27.01 -24.27 -58.62
C GLY A 31 -26.90 -23.07 -59.56
N GLY A 32 -26.50 -21.93 -59.02
CA GLY A 32 -26.03 -20.78 -59.77
C GLY A 32 -24.77 -21.18 -60.51
N ALA A 33 -24.80 -21.03 -61.84
CA ALA A 33 -23.68 -21.30 -62.73
C ALA A 33 -22.35 -20.86 -62.11
N MET A 34 -21.36 -21.75 -62.14
CA MET A 34 -19.98 -21.51 -61.67
C MET A 34 -19.58 -20.05 -61.93
N GLN A 35 -19.48 -19.26 -60.86
CA GLN A 35 -18.89 -17.91 -60.96
C GLN A 35 -17.57 -18.01 -61.73
N ASP A 36 -17.35 -17.09 -62.65
CA ASP A 36 -16.12 -17.03 -63.43
C ASP A 36 -14.91 -17.00 -62.49
N ALA A 37 -13.78 -17.63 -62.86
CA ALA A 37 -12.60 -17.69 -62.02
C ALA A 37 -12.09 -16.30 -61.62
N THR A 38 -12.31 -15.31 -62.50
CA THR A 38 -12.02 -13.90 -62.27
C THR A 38 -12.87 -13.30 -61.17
N GLU A 39 -14.16 -13.66 -61.10
CA GLU A 39 -15.09 -13.17 -60.06
C GLU A 39 -14.68 -13.70 -58.68
N ARG A 40 -14.33 -14.99 -58.58
CA ARG A 40 -13.79 -15.57 -57.34
C ARG A 40 -12.52 -14.87 -56.88
N ALA A 41 -11.59 -14.58 -57.80
CA ALA A 41 -10.36 -13.87 -57.46
C ALA A 41 -10.63 -12.45 -56.93
N ARG A 42 -11.60 -11.73 -57.51
CA ARG A 42 -12.01 -10.40 -57.02
C ARG A 42 -12.63 -10.46 -55.63
N VAL A 43 -13.56 -11.38 -55.40
CA VAL A 43 -14.20 -11.55 -54.09
C VAL A 43 -13.16 -11.92 -53.03
N GLN A 44 -12.23 -12.83 -53.34
CA GLN A 44 -11.16 -13.22 -52.43
C GLN A 44 -10.26 -12.03 -52.06
N ALA A 45 -9.89 -11.19 -53.05
CA ALA A 45 -9.09 -9.99 -52.79
C ALA A 45 -9.80 -8.98 -51.87
N VAL A 46 -11.13 -8.83 -51.98
CA VAL A 46 -11.92 -7.98 -51.09
C VAL A 46 -11.94 -8.54 -49.66
N ILE A 47 -12.16 -9.85 -49.50
CA ILE A 47 -12.15 -10.53 -48.21
C ILE A 47 -10.79 -10.38 -47.53
N ASP A 48 -9.69 -10.59 -48.27
CA ASP A 48 -8.34 -10.48 -47.71
C ASP A 48 -7.99 -9.05 -47.31
N ALA A 49 -8.40 -8.06 -48.12
CA ALA A 49 -8.24 -6.65 -47.78
C ALA A 49 -9.08 -6.24 -46.55
N GLU A 50 -10.27 -6.81 -46.37
CA GLU A 50 -11.09 -6.58 -45.18
C GLU A 50 -10.49 -7.22 -43.94
N ARG A 51 -10.00 -8.46 -44.03
CA ARG A 51 -9.26 -9.14 -42.95
C ARG A 51 -8.02 -8.36 -42.52
N GLN A 52 -7.28 -7.77 -43.46
CA GLN A 52 -6.14 -6.90 -43.14
C GLN A 52 -6.58 -5.66 -42.36
N ARG A 53 -7.65 -4.97 -42.80
CA ARG A 53 -8.21 -3.82 -42.06
C ARG A 53 -8.73 -4.21 -40.68
N GLU A 54 -9.30 -5.40 -40.53
CA GLU A 54 -9.71 -5.93 -39.23
C GLU A 54 -8.52 -6.22 -38.33
N ALA A 55 -7.45 -6.82 -38.86
CA ALA A 55 -6.22 -7.07 -38.12
C ALA A 55 -5.58 -5.76 -37.62
N GLU A 56 -5.44 -4.75 -38.48
CA GLU A 56 -4.89 -3.44 -38.10
C GLU A 56 -5.73 -2.75 -37.01
N ARG A 57 -7.07 -2.83 -37.10
CA ARG A 57 -7.98 -2.31 -36.07
C ARG A 57 -7.84 -3.08 -34.76
N ALA A 58 -7.72 -4.41 -34.82
CA ALA A 58 -7.52 -5.24 -33.64
C ALA A 58 -6.21 -4.92 -32.92
N GLU A 59 -5.11 -4.77 -33.66
CA GLU A 59 -3.80 -4.38 -33.11
C GLU A 59 -3.86 -2.99 -32.46
N THR A 60 -4.51 -2.02 -33.10
CA THR A 60 -4.68 -0.67 -32.56
C THR A 60 -5.45 -0.71 -31.24
N LEU A 61 -6.57 -1.43 -31.20
CA LEU A 61 -7.38 -1.58 -29.98
C LEU A 61 -6.62 -2.30 -28.86
N GLU A 62 -5.81 -3.30 -29.18
CA GLU A 62 -4.96 -3.97 -28.20
C GLU A 62 -3.92 -3.02 -27.62
N HIS A 63 -3.26 -2.22 -28.46
CA HIS A 63 -2.29 -1.21 -28.02
C HIS A 63 -2.93 -0.15 -27.12
N GLU A 64 -4.13 0.33 -27.46
CA GLU A 64 -4.89 1.28 -26.63
C GLU A 64 -5.27 0.68 -25.27
N ARG A 65 -5.76 -0.57 -25.24
CA ARG A 65 -6.08 -1.28 -24.00
C ARG A 65 -4.84 -1.47 -23.12
N ALA A 66 -3.70 -1.80 -23.71
CA ALA A 66 -2.44 -1.93 -22.98
C ALA A 66 -2.00 -0.58 -22.38
N ARG A 67 -2.10 0.52 -23.14
CA ARG A 67 -1.82 1.88 -22.65
C ARG A 67 -2.75 2.30 -21.52
N GLU A 68 -4.05 2.03 -21.65
CA GLU A 68 -5.01 2.35 -20.60
C GLU A 68 -4.73 1.55 -19.32
N LYS A 69 -4.44 0.24 -19.45
CA LYS A 69 -4.05 -0.61 -18.32
C LYS A 69 -2.82 -0.04 -17.62
N ALA A 70 -1.77 0.30 -18.38
CA ALA A 70 -0.57 0.91 -17.83
C ALA A 70 -0.85 2.25 -17.11
N ARG A 71 -1.72 3.09 -17.67
CA ARG A 71 -2.15 4.35 -17.03
C ARG A 71 -2.85 4.10 -15.70
N ARG A 72 -3.78 3.13 -15.65
CA ARG A 72 -4.50 2.76 -14.41
C ARG A 72 -3.55 2.21 -13.35
N GLU A 73 -2.58 1.38 -13.75
CA GLU A 73 -1.56 0.85 -12.84
C GLU A 73 -0.65 1.97 -12.30
N ALA A 74 -0.23 2.90 -13.15
CA ALA A 74 0.55 4.06 -12.75
C ALA A 74 -0.23 4.98 -11.80
N GLU A 75 -1.52 5.21 -12.06
CA GLU A 75 -2.39 6.01 -11.18
C GLU A 75 -2.56 5.35 -9.81
N ARG A 76 -2.79 4.03 -9.76
CA ARG A 76 -2.87 3.27 -8.50
C ARG A 76 -1.54 3.29 -7.74
N ALA A 77 -0.41 3.17 -8.44
CA ALA A 77 0.91 3.27 -7.82
C ALA A 77 1.16 4.69 -7.26
N ALA A 78 0.78 5.73 -8.01
CA ALA A 78 0.85 7.11 -7.55
C ALA A 78 -0.10 7.37 -6.37
N GLU A 79 -1.30 6.81 -6.38
CA GLU A 79 -2.24 6.88 -5.26
C GLU A 79 -1.70 6.15 -4.02
N ALA A 80 -1.15 4.94 -4.18
CA ALA A 80 -0.48 4.21 -3.10
C ALA A 80 0.77 4.93 -2.57
N ALA A 81 1.43 5.72 -3.40
CA ALA A 81 2.51 6.63 -2.99
C ALA A 81 1.97 7.90 -2.29
N ARG A 82 0.77 8.38 -2.66
CA ARG A 82 0.09 9.55 -2.07
C ARG A 82 -0.57 9.23 -0.73
N HIS A 83 -1.21 8.07 -0.58
CA HIS A 83 -1.72 7.59 0.70
C HIS A 83 -0.50 7.42 1.61
N PRO A 84 -0.39 8.17 2.72
CA PRO A 84 0.77 8.09 3.56
C PRO A 84 0.78 6.67 4.14
N GLN A 85 1.69 5.82 3.66
CA GLN A 85 1.84 4.44 4.15
C GLN A 85 1.81 4.39 5.68
N GLY A 86 2.28 5.44 6.35
CA GLY A 86 2.20 5.58 7.80
C GLY A 86 0.78 5.58 8.39
N GLU A 87 -0.26 6.08 7.73
CA GLU A 87 -1.65 6.01 8.24
C GLU A 87 -2.17 4.57 8.23
N VAL A 88 -2.04 3.88 7.09
CA VAL A 88 -2.43 2.47 6.97
C VAL A 88 -1.65 1.60 7.96
N LEU A 89 -0.34 1.84 8.08
CA LEU A 89 0.51 1.14 9.05
C LEU A 89 0.12 1.46 10.49
N THR A 90 -0.21 2.71 10.81
CA THR A 90 -0.67 3.09 12.15
C THR A 90 -2.00 2.41 12.48
N LYS A 91 -2.97 2.43 11.57
CA LYS A 91 -4.25 1.75 11.75
C LYS A 91 -4.09 0.24 11.91
N THR A 92 -3.24 -0.37 11.09
CA THR A 92 -3.00 -1.83 11.11
C THR A 92 -2.32 -2.26 12.40
N HIS A 93 -1.25 -1.59 12.80
CA HIS A 93 -0.43 -2.01 13.94
C HIS A 93 -0.93 -1.47 15.28
N CYS A 94 -1.33 -0.20 15.34
CA CYS A 94 -1.75 0.45 16.58
C CYS A 94 -3.25 0.31 16.84
N GLY A 95 -4.08 0.26 15.77
CA GLY A 95 -5.54 0.15 15.87
C GLY A 95 -6.04 -1.19 16.42
N THR A 96 -5.17 -2.21 16.49
CA THR A 96 -5.51 -3.51 17.09
C THR A 96 -5.74 -3.40 18.60
N CYS A 97 -5.01 -2.52 19.28
CA CYS A 97 -5.08 -2.36 20.74
C CYS A 97 -5.59 -0.97 21.19
N HIS A 98 -5.55 0.02 20.31
CA HIS A 98 -5.88 1.40 20.63
C HIS A 98 -7.02 1.92 19.75
N ALA A 99 -7.98 2.60 20.36
CA ALA A 99 -9.01 3.32 19.62
C ALA A 99 -8.36 4.51 18.87
N PRO A 100 -8.85 4.87 17.66
CA PRO A 100 -8.30 5.98 16.88
C PRO A 100 -8.22 7.29 17.68
N GLU A 101 -9.21 7.57 18.51
CA GLU A 101 -9.32 8.77 19.34
C GLU A 101 -8.17 8.84 20.36
N SER A 102 -7.77 7.70 20.93
CA SER A 102 -6.66 7.64 21.88
C SER A 102 -5.31 7.93 21.22
N LEU A 103 -5.13 7.51 19.96
CA LEU A 103 -3.93 7.82 19.18
C LEU A 103 -3.91 9.30 18.77
N MET A 104 -5.06 9.88 18.47
CA MET A 104 -5.19 11.30 18.11
C MET A 104 -5.03 12.25 19.30
N ALA A 105 -5.36 11.81 20.51
CA ALA A 105 -5.17 12.62 21.71
C ALA A 105 -3.69 12.71 22.15
N ALA A 106 -2.88 11.71 21.81
CA ALA A 106 -1.46 11.68 22.15
C ALA A 106 -0.66 12.58 21.19
N ARG A 107 0.14 13.50 21.74
CA ARG A 107 0.99 14.42 20.97
C ARG A 107 2.42 14.34 21.46
N HIS A 108 3.34 13.98 20.56
CA HIS A 108 4.75 13.77 20.89
C HIS A 108 5.66 14.35 19.80
N THR A 109 6.92 14.60 20.16
CA THR A 109 7.97 14.85 19.16
C THR A 109 8.31 13.56 18.41
N GLY A 110 9.12 13.66 17.35
CA GLY A 110 9.64 12.46 16.68
C GLY A 110 10.41 11.53 17.64
N LEU A 111 11.11 12.09 18.64
CA LEU A 111 11.79 11.32 19.68
C LEU A 111 10.77 10.66 20.62
N GLY A 112 9.78 11.42 21.10
CA GLY A 112 8.72 10.88 21.96
C GLY A 112 7.97 9.73 21.29
N TRP A 113 7.63 9.86 20.00
CA TRP A 113 7.02 8.76 19.23
C TRP A 113 7.96 7.57 19.05
N THR A 114 9.26 7.79 18.87
CA THR A 114 10.25 6.70 18.82
C THR A 114 10.22 5.87 20.10
N LEU A 115 10.25 6.55 21.26
CA LEU A 115 10.19 5.90 22.58
C LEU A 115 8.85 5.22 22.82
N THR A 116 7.74 5.84 22.43
CA THR A 116 6.40 5.24 22.55
C THR A 116 6.29 3.96 21.73
N ILE A 117 6.73 3.96 20.47
CA ILE A 117 6.72 2.75 19.62
C ILE A 117 7.66 1.68 20.17
N ALA A 118 8.86 2.05 20.62
CA ALA A 118 9.79 1.11 21.26
C ALA A 118 9.18 0.48 22.52
N ARG A 119 8.54 1.28 23.38
CA ARG A 119 7.80 0.81 24.56
C ARG A 119 6.67 -0.15 24.19
N MET A 120 5.90 0.15 23.14
CA MET A 120 4.84 -0.75 22.66
C MET A 120 5.41 -2.09 22.20
N ARG A 121 6.53 -2.08 21.47
CA ARG A 121 7.19 -3.31 20.99
C ARG A 121 7.76 -4.14 22.14
N TRP A 122 8.52 -3.51 23.03
CA TRP A 122 9.31 -4.23 24.03
C TRP A 122 8.53 -4.56 25.31
N LEU A 123 7.69 -3.65 25.79
CA LEU A 123 6.95 -3.86 27.04
C LEU A 123 5.54 -4.40 26.81
N ASN A 124 4.93 -4.12 25.65
CA ASN A 124 3.53 -4.49 25.37
C ASN A 124 3.41 -5.57 24.29
N GLY A 125 4.54 -6.07 23.75
CA GLY A 125 4.55 -7.14 22.76
C GLY A 125 3.96 -6.78 21.40
N ALA A 126 3.86 -5.48 21.06
CA ALA A 126 3.33 -5.06 19.77
C ALA A 126 4.22 -5.55 18.63
N ARG A 127 3.64 -6.28 17.67
CA ARG A 127 4.34 -6.87 16.52
C ARG A 127 4.53 -5.86 15.39
N ILE A 128 5.37 -4.85 15.65
CA ILE A 128 5.70 -3.80 14.68
C ILE A 128 7.06 -4.10 14.07
N PRO A 129 7.17 -4.35 12.76
CA PRO A 129 8.45 -4.52 12.07
C PRO A 129 9.31 -3.24 12.17
N PRO A 130 10.66 -3.36 12.29
CA PRO A 130 11.56 -2.20 12.34
C PRO A 130 11.39 -1.21 11.18
N GLU A 131 11.16 -1.72 9.96
CA GLU A 131 10.95 -0.96 8.73
C GLU A 131 9.66 -0.13 8.75
N ASP A 132 8.61 -0.64 9.40
CA ASP A 132 7.34 0.05 9.56
C ASP A 132 7.40 1.10 10.67
N ALA A 133 8.15 0.82 11.74
CA ALA A 133 8.26 1.71 12.89
C ALA A 133 8.71 3.12 12.50
N GLY A 134 9.66 3.23 11.55
CA GLY A 134 10.11 4.53 11.02
C GLY A 134 9.01 5.31 10.29
N ARG A 135 8.19 4.60 9.50
CA ARG A 135 7.08 5.19 8.72
C ARG A 135 5.92 5.60 9.62
N ILE A 136 5.56 4.77 10.60
CA ILE A 136 4.56 5.07 11.64
C ILE A 136 5.00 6.30 12.42
N ARG A 137 6.24 6.32 12.92
CA ARG A 137 6.80 7.48 13.62
C ARG A 137 6.72 8.75 12.78
N ALA A 138 7.14 8.70 11.53
CA ALA A 138 7.16 9.87 10.66
C ALA A 138 5.73 10.40 10.39
N HIS A 139 4.76 9.50 10.26
CA HIS A 139 3.35 9.88 10.14
C HIS A 139 2.83 10.53 11.43
N LEU A 140 2.98 9.86 12.58
CA LEU A 140 2.52 10.36 13.88
C LEU A 140 3.18 11.70 14.26
N ALA A 141 4.47 11.88 13.97
CA ALA A 141 5.15 13.14 14.23
C ALA A 141 4.62 14.31 13.37
N ARG A 142 4.11 14.02 12.16
CA ARG A 142 3.51 15.04 11.28
C ARG A 142 2.05 15.34 11.65
N THR A 143 1.26 14.31 11.93
CA THR A 143 -0.18 14.47 12.20
C THR A 143 -0.49 14.78 13.65
N GLN A 144 0.36 14.34 14.59
CA GLN A 144 0.21 14.49 16.03
C GLN A 144 1.47 15.11 16.67
N ALA A 145 1.91 16.24 16.12
CA ALA A 145 3.06 16.96 16.61
C ALA A 145 2.83 17.48 18.04
N ALA A 146 3.84 17.30 18.91
CA ALA A 146 3.87 17.90 20.24
C ALA A 146 3.67 19.42 20.21
N ASP A 147 3.02 19.95 21.23
CA ASP A 147 3.07 21.38 21.51
C ASP A 147 4.50 21.79 21.94
N PRO A 148 4.85 23.09 21.86
CA PRO A 148 6.20 23.57 22.18
C PRO A 148 6.64 23.26 23.62
N ALA A 149 5.73 23.32 24.60
CA ALA A 149 6.06 23.06 26.00
C ALA A 149 6.43 21.59 26.21
N ARG A 150 5.64 20.68 25.63
CA ARG A 150 5.92 19.24 25.62
C ARG A 150 7.23 18.94 24.91
N ALA A 151 7.52 19.61 23.79
CA ALA A 151 8.78 19.44 23.07
C ALA A 151 9.99 19.83 23.93
N ILE A 152 9.94 20.95 24.65
CA ILE A 152 10.99 21.37 25.58
C ILE A 152 11.22 20.31 26.66
N VAL A 153 10.15 19.77 27.24
CA VAL A 153 10.27 18.71 28.26
C VAL A 153 10.90 17.45 27.66
N GLU A 154 10.43 16.98 26.50
CA GLU A 154 10.94 15.77 25.86
C GLU A 154 12.42 15.90 25.48
N TYR A 155 12.83 17.01 24.85
CA TYR A 155 14.23 17.25 24.51
C TYR A 155 15.10 17.54 25.74
N GLY A 156 14.58 18.26 26.73
CA GLY A 156 15.28 18.54 27.98
C GLY A 156 15.59 17.25 28.76
N LEU A 157 14.61 16.36 28.89
CA LEU A 157 14.81 15.03 29.48
C LEU A 157 15.80 14.19 28.67
N ALA A 158 15.73 14.23 27.35
CA ALA A 158 16.67 13.51 26.49
C ALA A 158 18.11 14.02 26.61
N ALA A 159 18.31 15.30 26.94
CA ALA A 159 19.61 15.91 27.13
C ALA A 159 20.23 15.63 28.52
N LEU A 160 19.42 15.29 29.54
CA LEU A 160 19.91 15.07 30.90
C LEU A 160 21.08 14.07 31.01
N PRO A 161 21.05 12.89 30.37
CA PRO A 161 22.18 11.96 30.43
C PRO A 161 23.49 12.54 29.91
N ALA A 162 23.43 13.42 28.91
CA ALA A 162 24.61 14.09 28.36
C ALA A 162 25.21 15.13 29.31
N LEU A 163 24.40 15.68 30.22
CA LEU A 163 24.84 16.68 31.21
C LEU A 163 25.45 16.06 32.47
N LEU A 164 25.15 14.79 32.77
CA LEU A 164 25.71 14.08 33.93
C LEU A 164 27.24 14.09 34.02
N PRO A 165 28.03 13.80 32.96
CA PRO A 165 29.49 13.84 33.04
C PRO A 165 30.03 15.24 33.32
N VAL A 166 29.39 16.28 32.75
CA VAL A 166 29.77 17.69 32.99
C VAL A 166 29.52 18.06 34.44
N ALA A 167 28.34 17.75 34.96
CA ALA A 167 27.99 18.00 36.36
C ALA A 167 28.94 17.27 37.33
N TRP A 168 29.32 16.02 37.00
CA TRP A 168 30.29 15.25 37.76
C TRP A 168 31.68 15.89 37.75
N ALA A 169 32.17 16.33 36.59
CA ALA A 169 33.46 17.00 36.46
C ALA A 169 33.52 18.31 37.25
N LEU A 170 32.47 19.15 37.15
CA LEU A 170 32.37 20.40 37.91
C LEU A 170 32.37 20.14 39.42
N ARG A 171 31.61 19.13 39.88
CA ARG A 171 31.59 18.73 41.29
C ARG A 171 32.96 18.26 41.77
N ARG A 172 33.70 17.52 40.94
CA ARG A 172 35.06 17.05 41.25
C ARG A 172 36.05 18.21 41.39
N SER A 173 36.02 19.17 40.47
CA SER A 173 36.89 20.35 40.53
C SER A 173 36.62 21.24 41.74
N ALA A 174 35.35 21.40 42.13
CA ALA A 174 34.98 22.14 43.33
C ALA A 174 35.40 21.44 44.65
N ALA A 175 35.65 20.14 44.62
CA ALA A 175 36.15 19.38 45.77
C ALA A 175 37.67 19.55 45.96
N THR A 176 38.44 19.66 44.87
CA THR A 176 39.89 19.84 44.94
C THR A 176 40.31 21.22 45.43
N ASP A 177 39.51 22.26 45.15
CA ASP A 177 39.82 23.64 45.56
C ASP A 177 39.59 23.91 47.05
N ARG A 178 38.81 23.04 47.74
CA ARG A 178 38.55 23.13 49.18
C ARG A 178 39.67 22.55 50.07
N SER A 179 40.82 22.21 49.51
CA SER A 179 41.97 21.73 50.30
C SER A 179 42.45 22.84 51.24
N PRO A 180 42.51 22.61 52.56
CA PRO A 180 42.80 23.66 53.54
C PRO A 180 44.21 24.20 53.29
N ARG A 181 44.30 25.50 52.95
CA ARG A 181 45.59 26.21 53.02
C ARG A 181 46.08 26.08 54.45
N LYS A 182 47.16 25.32 54.65
CA LYS A 182 47.87 25.31 55.92
C LYS A 182 48.38 26.73 56.16
N LEU A 183 47.70 27.46 57.04
CA LEU A 183 48.22 28.69 57.62
C LEU A 183 49.45 28.28 58.42
N GLY A 184 50.63 28.55 57.85
CA GLY A 184 51.89 28.35 58.53
C GLY A 184 51.96 29.23 59.76
N THR A 185 52.17 28.59 60.90
CA THR A 185 52.60 29.18 62.18
C THR A 185 54.03 29.68 62.10
#